data_AF-A0AAN9V7B4-F1
#
_entry.id   AF-A0AAN9V7B4-F1
#
_cell.length_a   1.000
_cell.length_b   1.000
_cell.length_c   1.000
_cell.angle_alpha   90.00
_cell.angle_beta   90.00
_cell.angle_gamma   90.00
#
_symmetry.space_group_name_H-M   'P 1'
#
loop_
_entity.id
_entity.type
_entity.pdbx_description
1 polymer ?
#
loop_
_entity_poly.entity_id
_entity_poly.type
_entity_poly.pdbx_seq_one_letter_code
_entity_poly.pdbx_strand_id
1 'polypeptide(L)'
;MSVTLEDYSSPWAEKINANCKNKDFYLATLKAYPSGCVVTEGYRPLAEGIANFDVREDDIWVVTYPKCGTTWTQEMVWLIANNCDFEGARKVLLNERFPFIEFGMITADTGIEGDTFATAKNMQPPRFIKSHLPKGLLPKELWTKKPKIVYVSRDPKDVALSFYHHYKLMNGYKGSVEDYLEAFMNDALVYSPFWGHILDFWKLRHEPNVLFNTYEEMKQDLPSVIRRTARFLGRSLTEEQVAALTDHLSFAKMRENYSVNKEEGMTILRQMNGLPDSHRFIRQGSSGGWRKEMTEAMALRFDKWTEEATTGTGYKVGVSGHKNF
;
A
#
# COMPACT_ATOMS: atom_id res chain seq x y z
N MET A 1 -13.99 -19.57 2.08
CA MET A 1 -12.86 -20.52 1.96
C MET A 1 -11.88 -20.26 3.09
N SER A 2 -11.31 -21.29 3.70
CA SER A 2 -10.21 -21.16 4.66
C SER A 2 -8.94 -20.75 3.94
N VAL A 3 -8.07 -19.97 4.62
CA VAL A 3 -6.74 -19.63 4.11
C VAL A 3 -5.84 -20.85 4.31
N THR A 4 -5.11 -21.26 3.28
CA THR A 4 -4.05 -22.26 3.39
C THR A 4 -2.70 -21.62 3.12
N LEU A 5 -1.66 -22.12 3.79
CA LEU A 5 -0.30 -21.63 3.70
C LEU A 5 0.61 -22.76 3.27
N GLU A 6 1.41 -22.51 2.25
CA GLU A 6 2.44 -23.43 1.75
C GLU A 6 3.80 -22.76 1.87
N ASP A 7 4.83 -23.55 2.15
CA ASP A 7 6.21 -23.08 2.10
C ASP A 7 6.53 -22.61 0.68
N TYR A 8 7.19 -21.47 0.56
CA TYR A 8 7.51 -20.85 -0.71
C TYR A 8 9.02 -20.64 -0.82
N SER A 9 9.57 -21.15 -1.93
CA SER A 9 10.89 -20.78 -2.39
C SER A 9 10.88 -20.60 -3.91
N SER A 10 11.73 -19.70 -4.38
CA SER A 10 12.10 -19.56 -5.78
C SER A 10 13.54 -19.04 -5.87
N PRO A 11 14.25 -19.26 -6.99
CA PRO A 11 15.61 -18.73 -7.15
C PRO A 11 15.70 -17.22 -6.92
N TRP A 12 14.65 -16.47 -7.31
CA TRP A 12 14.58 -15.04 -7.06
C TRP A 12 14.34 -14.73 -5.58
N ALA A 13 13.41 -15.41 -4.90
CA ALA A 13 13.14 -15.18 -3.48
C ALA A 13 14.38 -15.50 -2.63
N GLU A 14 15.05 -16.61 -2.90
CA GLU A 14 16.32 -16.99 -2.25
C GLU A 14 17.40 -15.93 -2.48
N LYS A 15 17.55 -15.45 -3.72
CA LYS A 15 18.52 -14.41 -4.06
C LYS A 15 18.23 -13.10 -3.34
N ILE A 16 16.97 -12.67 -3.27
CA ILE A 16 16.60 -11.43 -2.56
C ILE A 16 16.83 -11.59 -1.05
N ASN A 17 16.31 -12.67 -0.46
CA ASN A 17 16.45 -12.95 0.98
C ASN A 17 17.93 -13.05 1.40
N ALA A 18 18.79 -13.66 0.57
CA ALA A 18 20.23 -13.77 0.84
C ALA A 18 20.96 -12.41 0.83
N ASN A 19 20.43 -11.42 0.11
CA ASN A 19 21.00 -10.08 0.00
C ASN A 19 20.40 -9.07 1.00
N CYS A 20 19.46 -9.49 1.84
CA CYS A 20 18.92 -8.71 2.94
C CYS A 20 19.84 -8.81 4.18
N LYS A 21 20.30 -7.67 4.70
CA LYS A 21 21.09 -7.60 5.95
C LYS A 21 20.21 -7.93 7.15
N ASN A 22 19.04 -7.29 7.23
CA ASN A 22 18.02 -7.53 8.23
C ASN A 22 17.01 -8.53 7.66
N LYS A 23 16.88 -9.67 8.34
CA LYS A 23 16.04 -10.81 7.98
C LYS A 23 14.68 -10.80 8.68
N ASP A 24 14.41 -9.80 9.51
CA ASP A 24 13.21 -9.73 10.34
C ASP A 24 12.04 -9.07 9.61
N PHE A 25 12.31 -8.42 8.47
CA PHE A 25 11.30 -7.79 7.61
C PHE A 25 11.16 -8.54 6.27
N TYR A 26 9.98 -8.49 5.66
CA TYR A 26 9.73 -8.81 4.24
C TYR A 26 10.46 -10.02 3.62
N LEU A 27 10.72 -11.09 4.37
CA LEU A 27 11.23 -12.32 3.78
C LEU A 27 10.10 -13.10 3.11
N ALA A 28 10.24 -13.34 1.81
CA ALA A 28 9.32 -14.18 1.06
C ALA A 28 9.56 -15.65 1.44
N THR A 29 8.69 -16.21 2.28
CA THR A 29 8.85 -17.59 2.79
C THR A 29 7.59 -18.44 2.65
N LEU A 30 6.42 -17.84 2.50
CA LEU A 30 5.14 -18.53 2.38
C LEU A 30 4.36 -18.08 1.17
N LYS A 31 3.47 -18.96 0.69
CA LYS A 31 2.41 -18.65 -0.26
C LYS A 31 1.04 -18.90 0.36
N ALA A 32 0.19 -17.88 0.33
CA ALA A 32 -1.14 -17.89 0.96
C ALA A 32 -2.26 -17.96 -0.10
N TYR A 33 -3.13 -18.96 0.02
CA TYR A 33 -4.24 -19.21 -0.90
C TYR A 33 -5.58 -18.79 -0.30
N PRO A 34 -6.57 -18.40 -1.13
CA PRO A 34 -6.68 -18.65 -2.58
C PRO A 34 -5.92 -17.66 -3.49
N SER A 35 -5.37 -16.56 -2.95
CA SER A 35 -4.71 -15.55 -3.78
C SER A 35 -3.36 -15.98 -4.37
N GLY A 36 -2.75 -17.04 -3.84
CA GLY A 36 -1.37 -17.42 -4.17
C GLY A 36 -0.37 -16.34 -3.78
N CYS A 37 -0.68 -15.57 -2.73
CA CYS A 37 0.08 -14.39 -2.37
C CYS A 37 1.34 -14.75 -1.60
N VAL A 38 2.48 -14.18 -1.97
CA VAL A 38 3.71 -14.37 -1.19
C VAL A 38 3.65 -13.55 0.09
N VAL A 39 3.85 -14.20 1.23
CA VAL A 39 3.82 -13.60 2.57
C VAL A 39 5.03 -14.08 3.39
N THR A 40 5.22 -13.49 4.57
CA THR A 40 6.26 -13.91 5.54
C THR A 40 5.69 -14.98 6.49
N GLU A 41 6.55 -15.67 7.25
CA GLU A 41 6.11 -16.56 8.34
C GLU A 41 5.23 -15.85 9.37
N GLY A 42 5.47 -14.56 9.63
CA GLY A 42 4.66 -13.76 10.55
C GLY A 42 3.17 -13.69 10.17
N TYR A 43 2.80 -14.04 8.94
CA TYR A 43 1.39 -14.13 8.54
C TYR A 43 0.66 -15.32 9.17
N ARG A 44 1.37 -16.42 9.43
CA ARG A 44 0.79 -17.67 9.92
C ARG A 44 -0.10 -17.50 11.16
N PRO A 45 0.34 -16.81 12.23
CA PRO A 45 -0.53 -16.57 13.40
C PRO A 45 -1.68 -15.58 13.13
N LEU A 46 -1.61 -14.77 12.07
CA LEU A 46 -2.61 -13.75 11.74
C LEU A 46 -3.68 -14.26 10.76
N ALA A 47 -3.38 -15.29 9.97
CA ALA A 47 -4.19 -15.70 8.82
C ALA A 47 -5.66 -15.99 9.18
N GLU A 48 -5.90 -16.77 10.22
CA GLU A 48 -7.27 -17.09 10.66
C GLU A 48 -7.97 -15.86 11.26
N GLY A 49 -7.27 -15.10 12.10
CA GLY A 49 -7.79 -13.89 12.74
C GLY A 49 -8.22 -12.83 11.72
N ILE A 50 -7.41 -12.58 10.70
CA ILE A 50 -7.73 -11.63 9.62
C ILE A 50 -8.89 -12.17 8.78
N ALA A 51 -8.87 -13.45 8.39
CA ALA A 51 -9.94 -14.02 7.57
C ALA A 51 -11.32 -13.93 8.24
N ASN A 52 -11.35 -13.98 9.58
CA ASN A 52 -12.56 -13.93 10.40
C ASN A 52 -12.71 -12.60 11.17
N PHE A 53 -12.00 -11.55 10.76
CA PHE A 53 -12.10 -10.24 11.41
C PHE A 53 -13.53 -9.70 11.29
N ASP A 54 -14.10 -9.28 12.42
CA ASP A 54 -15.45 -8.69 12.47
C ASP A 54 -15.43 -7.31 11.81
N VAL A 55 -15.97 -7.25 10.59
CA VAL A 55 -16.09 -6.02 9.79
C VAL A 55 -17.36 -5.28 10.22
N ARG A 56 -17.33 -3.94 10.28
CA ARG A 56 -18.51 -3.11 10.53
C ARG A 56 -18.87 -2.38 9.24
N GLU A 57 -20.16 -2.12 9.05
CA GLU A 57 -20.66 -1.46 7.81
C GLU A 57 -20.12 -0.04 7.65
N ASP A 58 -19.82 0.64 8.76
CA ASP A 58 -19.26 1.99 8.80
C ASP A 58 -17.72 2.03 8.81
N ASP A 59 -17.05 0.87 8.67
CA ASP A 59 -15.61 0.83 8.46
C ASP A 59 -15.23 1.53 7.15
N ILE A 60 -14.04 2.13 7.15
CA ILE A 60 -13.41 2.68 5.95
C ILE A 60 -12.04 2.04 5.78
N TRP A 61 -11.88 1.31 4.68
CA TRP A 61 -10.67 0.58 4.37
C TRP A 61 -9.86 1.32 3.30
N VAL A 62 -8.55 1.47 3.53
CA VAL A 62 -7.60 1.86 2.49
C VAL A 62 -6.74 0.64 2.17
N VAL A 63 -6.94 0.09 0.98
CA VAL A 63 -6.24 -1.10 0.51
C VAL A 63 -5.42 -0.75 -0.71
N THR A 64 -4.14 -1.11 -0.72
CA THR A 64 -3.29 -0.91 -1.90
C THR A 64 -2.25 -2.01 -1.99
N TYR A 65 -1.74 -2.33 -3.18
CA TYR A 65 -0.41 -2.93 -3.25
C TYR A 65 0.60 -1.97 -2.58
N PRO A 66 1.67 -2.45 -1.91
CA PRO A 66 2.66 -1.55 -1.31
C PRO A 66 3.17 -0.48 -2.28
N LYS A 67 3.37 0.74 -1.77
CA LYS A 67 3.98 1.87 -2.51
C LYS A 67 3.13 2.50 -3.62
N CYS A 68 1.83 2.19 -3.67
CA CYS A 68 0.86 2.84 -4.57
C CYS A 68 0.23 4.14 -4.01
N GLY A 69 0.75 4.74 -2.92
CA GLY A 69 0.21 5.99 -2.36
C GLY A 69 -0.71 5.84 -1.14
N THR A 70 -0.55 4.75 -0.39
CA THR A 70 -1.37 4.42 0.80
C THR A 70 -1.37 5.53 1.84
N THR A 71 -0.19 6.01 2.27
CA THR A 71 -0.06 7.09 3.26
C THR A 71 -0.79 8.36 2.84
N TRP A 72 -0.68 8.72 1.56
CA TRP A 72 -1.33 9.89 0.99
C TRP A 72 -2.85 9.75 1.01
N THR A 73 -3.33 8.56 0.68
CA THR A 73 -4.76 8.20 0.67
C THR A 73 -5.34 8.12 2.07
N GLN A 74 -4.63 7.52 3.02
CA GLN A 74 -5.05 7.44 4.43
C GLN A 74 -5.25 8.84 5.01
N GLU A 75 -4.29 9.75 4.79
CA GLU A 75 -4.40 11.13 5.28
C GLU A 75 -5.59 11.86 4.66
N MET A 76 -5.76 11.76 3.33
CA MET A 76 -6.90 12.33 2.62
C MET A 76 -8.24 11.79 3.16
N VAL A 77 -8.38 10.46 3.26
CA VAL A 77 -9.61 9.80 3.71
C VAL A 77 -9.93 10.17 5.15
N TRP A 78 -8.93 10.18 6.03
CA TRP A 78 -9.13 10.53 7.45
C TRP A 78 -9.66 11.96 7.57
N LEU A 79 -8.99 12.92 6.92
CA LEU A 79 -9.37 14.33 6.99
C LEU A 79 -10.76 14.57 6.41
N ILE A 80 -11.08 13.99 5.25
CA ILE A 80 -12.42 14.11 4.67
C ILE A 80 -13.49 13.55 5.61
N ALA A 81 -13.25 12.37 6.19
CA ALA A 81 -14.22 11.72 7.07
C ALA A 81 -14.43 12.48 8.40
N ASN A 82 -13.40 13.22 8.84
CA ASN A 82 -13.37 14.01 10.08
C ASN A 82 -13.46 15.53 9.81
N ASN A 83 -14.22 15.94 8.79
CA ASN A 83 -14.55 17.35 8.51
C ASN A 83 -13.34 18.29 8.36
N CYS A 84 -12.25 17.79 7.79
CA CYS A 84 -10.98 18.49 7.63
C CYS A 84 -10.36 18.95 8.97
N ASP A 85 -10.46 18.12 10.01
CA ASP A 85 -9.78 18.36 11.30
C ASP A 85 -8.25 18.17 11.20
N PHE A 86 -7.55 19.19 10.68
CA PHE A 86 -6.09 19.19 10.55
C PHE A 86 -5.37 19.16 11.91
N GLU A 87 -5.96 19.76 12.94
CA GLU A 87 -5.38 19.79 14.29
C GLU A 87 -5.42 18.40 14.94
N GLY A 88 -6.56 17.69 14.82
CA GLY A 88 -6.67 16.29 15.24
C GLY A 88 -5.70 15.38 14.48
N ALA A 89 -5.60 15.54 13.16
CA ALA A 89 -4.69 14.75 12.33
C ALA A 89 -3.20 14.94 12.68
N ARG A 90 -2.83 16.11 13.22
CA ARG A 90 -1.46 16.42 13.68
C ARG A 90 -1.15 15.80 15.05
N LYS A 91 -2.14 15.70 15.93
CA LYS A 91 -1.97 15.20 17.30
C LYS A 91 -1.83 13.68 17.40
N VAL A 92 -2.37 12.95 16.43
CA VAL A 92 -2.40 11.48 16.44
C VAL A 92 -1.65 10.94 15.23
N LEU A 93 -0.70 10.03 15.46
CA LEU A 93 0.08 9.43 14.38
C LEU A 93 -0.82 8.67 13.40
N LEU A 94 -0.43 8.66 12.12
CA LEU A 94 -1.21 8.01 11.08
C LEU A 94 -1.40 6.51 11.32
N ASN A 95 -0.42 5.83 11.94
CA ASN A 95 -0.55 4.39 12.25
C ASN A 95 -1.57 4.12 13.36
N GLU A 96 -1.83 5.08 14.24
CA GLU A 96 -2.89 4.99 15.26
C GLU A 96 -4.26 5.34 14.66
N ARG A 97 -4.29 6.33 13.75
CA ARG A 97 -5.49 6.69 13.00
C ARG A 97 -5.90 5.61 11.98
N PHE A 98 -4.94 4.85 11.47
CA PHE A 98 -5.12 3.78 10.49
C PHE A 98 -4.26 2.56 10.90
N PRO A 99 -4.76 1.71 11.81
CA PRO A 99 -4.07 0.47 12.14
C PRO A 99 -3.85 -0.36 10.89
N PHE A 100 -2.60 -0.81 10.71
CA PHE A 100 -2.21 -1.68 9.61
C PHE A 100 -2.46 -3.13 10.03
N ILE A 101 -3.58 -3.70 9.60
CA ILE A 101 -4.15 -4.92 10.23
C ILE A 101 -3.20 -6.11 10.20
N GLU A 102 -2.37 -6.23 9.17
CA GLU A 102 -1.35 -7.28 9.06
C GLU A 102 0.07 -6.82 9.39
N PHE A 103 0.29 -5.71 10.11
CA PHE A 103 1.65 -5.22 10.39
C PHE A 103 2.54 -6.25 11.08
N GLY A 104 1.97 -7.02 12.03
CA GLY A 104 2.66 -8.11 12.69
C GLY A 104 3.24 -9.16 11.73
N MET A 105 2.66 -9.31 10.53
CA MET A 105 3.23 -10.16 9.49
C MET A 105 4.66 -9.74 9.15
N ILE A 106 4.89 -8.45 8.97
CA ILE A 106 6.18 -7.93 8.52
C ILE A 106 7.10 -7.52 9.68
N THR A 107 6.65 -7.66 10.93
CA THR A 107 7.43 -7.25 12.12
C THR A 107 7.59 -8.34 13.18
N ALA A 108 7.10 -9.56 12.94
CA ALA A 108 7.06 -10.65 13.93
C ALA A 108 8.40 -10.85 14.67
N ASP A 109 9.52 -10.80 13.94
CA ASP A 109 10.85 -11.09 14.48
C ASP A 109 11.68 -9.83 14.81
N THR A 110 11.09 -8.64 14.69
CA THR A 110 11.81 -7.36 14.80
C THR A 110 11.93 -6.85 16.23
N GLY A 111 11.18 -7.44 17.17
CA GLY A 111 11.00 -6.92 18.53
C GLY A 111 10.17 -5.64 18.61
N ILE A 112 9.60 -5.15 17.50
CA ILE A 112 8.67 -4.02 17.51
C ILE A 112 7.38 -4.47 18.21
N GLU A 113 7.10 -3.88 19.36
CA GLU A 113 5.87 -4.10 20.10
C GLU A 113 4.68 -3.40 19.45
N GLY A 114 3.49 -4.02 19.56
CA GLY A 114 2.22 -3.45 19.11
C GLY A 114 1.37 -4.44 18.34
N ASP A 115 0.18 -4.73 18.86
CA ASP A 115 -0.81 -5.58 18.20
C ASP A 115 -1.76 -4.71 17.36
N THR A 116 -1.38 -4.46 16.11
CA THR A 116 -2.21 -3.65 15.20
C THR A 116 -3.52 -4.34 14.82
N PHE A 117 -3.59 -5.68 14.91
CA PHE A 117 -4.82 -6.43 14.69
C PHE A 117 -5.81 -6.19 15.83
N ALA A 118 -5.37 -6.33 17.09
CA ALA A 118 -6.19 -6.01 18.26
C ALA A 118 -6.54 -4.52 18.31
N THR A 119 -5.62 -3.64 17.91
CA THR A 119 -5.88 -2.20 17.79
C THR A 119 -7.03 -1.94 16.81
N ALA A 120 -6.98 -2.53 15.61
CA ALA A 120 -8.07 -2.41 14.64
C ALA A 120 -9.39 -2.98 15.18
N LYS A 121 -9.34 -4.12 15.89
CA LYS A 121 -10.53 -4.77 16.46
C LYS A 121 -11.22 -3.88 17.51
N ASN A 122 -10.44 -3.26 18.39
CA ASN A 122 -10.93 -2.51 19.55
C ASN A 122 -11.14 -1.01 19.28
N MET A 123 -10.78 -0.52 18.09
CA MET A 123 -10.96 0.87 17.70
C MET A 123 -12.45 1.28 17.72
N GLN A 124 -12.71 2.49 18.21
CA GLN A 124 -14.05 3.06 18.22
C GLN A 124 -14.51 3.40 16.80
N PRO A 125 -15.80 3.24 16.46
CA PRO A 125 -16.33 3.61 15.15
C PRO A 125 -16.29 5.13 14.87
N PRO A 126 -16.17 5.57 13.60
CA PRO A 126 -15.88 4.72 12.43
C PRO A 126 -14.41 4.28 12.45
N ARG A 127 -14.16 3.00 12.13
CA ARG A 127 -12.78 2.48 12.08
C ARG A 127 -12.17 2.77 10.72
N PHE A 128 -10.92 3.20 10.74
CA PHE A 128 -10.13 3.41 9.54
C PHE A 128 -9.03 2.36 9.49
N ILE A 129 -9.04 1.48 8.48
CA ILE A 129 -8.18 0.30 8.47
C ILE A 129 -7.31 0.31 7.22
N LYS A 130 -6.02 0.06 7.39
CA LYS A 130 -5.06 -0.07 6.29
C LYS A 130 -4.76 -1.55 6.05
N SER A 131 -4.70 -1.95 4.78
CA SER A 131 -4.14 -3.26 4.39
C SER A 131 -3.40 -3.22 3.05
N HIS A 132 -2.49 -4.15 2.87
CA HIS A 132 -1.79 -4.49 1.64
C HIS A 132 -2.12 -5.93 1.17
N LEU A 133 -3.02 -6.63 1.85
CA LEU A 133 -3.44 -7.95 1.44
C LEU A 133 -4.29 -7.90 0.16
N PRO A 134 -4.11 -8.89 -0.75
CA PRO A 134 -4.97 -9.04 -1.90
C PRO A 134 -6.38 -9.46 -1.48
N LYS A 135 -7.34 -9.30 -2.42
CA LYS A 135 -8.77 -9.58 -2.22
C LYS A 135 -9.05 -10.93 -1.52
N GLY A 136 -8.35 -12.00 -1.89
CA GLY A 136 -8.59 -13.34 -1.35
C GLY A 136 -8.10 -13.56 0.07
N LEU A 137 -7.27 -12.66 0.62
CA LEU A 137 -6.72 -12.76 1.97
C LEU A 137 -7.28 -11.72 2.94
N LEU A 138 -8.06 -10.76 2.45
CA LEU A 138 -8.79 -9.83 3.31
C LEU A 138 -9.95 -10.50 4.06
N PRO A 139 -10.49 -9.87 5.12
CA PRO A 139 -11.62 -10.41 5.88
C PRO A 139 -12.81 -10.78 4.98
N LYS A 140 -13.37 -11.97 5.19
CA LYS A 140 -14.47 -12.49 4.36
C LYS A 140 -15.69 -11.57 4.37
N GLU A 141 -15.95 -10.94 5.50
CA GLU A 141 -17.11 -10.07 5.69
C GLU A 141 -17.04 -8.76 4.90
N LEU A 142 -15.87 -8.35 4.38
CA LEU A 142 -15.79 -7.20 3.46
C LEU A 142 -16.69 -7.38 2.24
N TRP A 143 -16.88 -8.63 1.80
CA TRP A 143 -17.61 -8.95 0.58
C TRP A 143 -19.12 -9.10 0.83
N THR A 144 -19.55 -9.27 2.08
CA THR A 144 -20.96 -9.41 2.47
C THR A 144 -21.50 -8.12 3.09
N LYS A 145 -20.79 -7.54 4.06
CA LYS A 145 -21.16 -6.28 4.74
C LYS A 145 -20.88 -5.03 3.89
N LYS A 146 -20.00 -5.16 2.88
CA LYS A 146 -19.68 -4.11 1.90
C LYS A 146 -19.38 -2.73 2.52
N PRO A 147 -18.44 -2.61 3.49
CA PRO A 147 -17.97 -1.30 3.94
C PRO A 147 -17.25 -0.56 2.81
N LYS A 148 -16.97 0.72 3.00
CA LYS A 148 -16.27 1.53 2.00
C LYS A 148 -14.80 1.10 1.90
N ILE A 149 -14.34 0.85 0.68
CA ILE A 149 -12.95 0.52 0.35
C ILE A 149 -12.42 1.55 -0.65
N VAL A 150 -11.34 2.25 -0.30
CA VAL A 150 -10.59 3.10 -1.21
C VAL A 150 -9.34 2.35 -1.64
N TYR A 151 -9.23 2.08 -2.93
CA TYR A 151 -8.11 1.42 -3.56
C TYR A 151 -7.30 2.39 -4.42
N VAL A 152 -5.97 2.26 -4.40
CA VAL A 152 -5.09 3.04 -5.29
C VAL A 152 -4.11 2.12 -6.01
N SER A 153 -4.11 2.19 -7.34
CA SER A 153 -3.06 1.60 -8.19
C SER A 153 -2.04 2.64 -8.63
N ARG A 154 -0.92 2.19 -9.17
CA ARG A 154 0.17 3.04 -9.65
C ARG A 154 0.92 2.31 -10.77
N ASP A 155 1.63 3.06 -11.61
CA ASP A 155 2.55 2.51 -12.61
C ASP A 155 3.51 1.49 -11.98
N PRO A 156 3.53 0.22 -12.45
CA PRO A 156 4.37 -0.84 -11.89
C PRO A 156 5.86 -0.48 -11.84
N LYS A 157 6.37 0.30 -12.80
CA LYS A 157 7.79 0.69 -12.84
C LYS A 157 8.15 1.57 -11.65
N ASP A 158 7.29 2.53 -11.35
CA ASP A 158 7.45 3.41 -10.18
C ASP A 158 7.22 2.66 -8.87
N VAL A 159 6.26 1.72 -8.84
CA VAL A 159 6.01 0.85 -7.68
C VAL A 159 7.25 0.03 -7.38
N ALA A 160 7.78 -0.70 -8.36
CA ALA A 160 8.90 -1.62 -8.18
C ALA A 160 10.14 -0.89 -7.66
N LEU A 161 10.49 0.27 -8.23
CA LEU A 161 11.59 1.10 -7.71
C LEU A 161 11.30 1.68 -6.33
N SER A 162 10.08 2.16 -6.09
CA SER A 162 9.73 2.66 -4.76
C SER A 162 9.78 1.55 -3.71
N PHE A 163 9.50 0.30 -4.09
CA PHE A 163 9.55 -0.84 -3.19
C PHE A 163 10.99 -1.32 -2.98
N TYR A 164 11.84 -1.29 -4.02
CA TYR A 164 13.29 -1.51 -3.89
C TYR A 164 13.92 -0.60 -2.84
N HIS A 165 13.68 0.71 -2.93
CA HIS A 165 14.19 1.67 -1.93
C HIS A 165 13.62 1.42 -0.53
N HIS A 166 12.39 0.92 -0.44
CA HIS A 166 11.78 0.53 0.84
C HIS A 166 12.44 -0.75 1.40
N TYR A 167 12.76 -1.75 0.58
CA TYR A 167 13.54 -2.92 1.00
C TYR A 167 14.95 -2.53 1.46
N LYS A 168 15.62 -1.58 0.79
CA LYS A 168 16.89 -1.04 1.32
C LYS A 168 16.71 -0.49 2.73
N LEU A 169 15.64 0.27 2.96
CA LEU A 169 15.37 0.90 4.25
C LEU A 169 15.04 -0.12 5.34
N MET A 170 14.18 -1.09 5.06
CA MET A 170 13.68 -2.05 6.06
C MET A 170 14.64 -3.23 6.25
N ASN A 171 15.06 -3.84 5.14
CA ASN A 171 15.90 -5.04 5.12
C ASN A 171 17.39 -4.77 5.01
N GLY A 172 17.81 -3.54 4.73
CA GLY A 172 19.21 -3.29 4.37
C GLY A 172 19.63 -4.06 3.11
N TYR A 173 18.71 -4.25 2.15
CA TYR A 173 18.97 -4.98 0.90
C TYR A 173 20.19 -4.39 0.17
N LYS A 174 21.17 -5.25 -0.15
CA LYS A 174 22.44 -4.88 -0.80
C LYS A 174 22.59 -5.39 -2.23
N GLY A 175 21.63 -6.16 -2.73
CA GLY A 175 21.66 -6.66 -4.09
C GLY A 175 21.41 -5.55 -5.12
N SER A 176 21.58 -5.88 -6.39
CA SER A 176 21.37 -4.93 -7.49
C SER A 176 19.90 -4.51 -7.61
N VAL A 177 19.67 -3.33 -8.19
CA VAL A 177 18.30 -2.90 -8.52
C VAL A 177 17.71 -3.78 -9.61
N GLU A 178 18.53 -4.21 -10.57
CA GLU A 178 18.14 -5.10 -11.65
C GLU A 178 17.61 -6.43 -11.10
N ASP A 179 18.33 -7.08 -10.18
CA ASP A 179 17.88 -8.32 -9.55
C ASP A 179 16.57 -8.15 -8.78
N TYR A 180 16.39 -7.00 -8.13
CA TYR A 180 15.14 -6.70 -7.43
C TYR A 180 13.97 -6.54 -8.41
N LEU A 181 14.19 -5.83 -9.51
CA LEU A 181 13.19 -5.61 -10.56
C LEU A 181 12.81 -6.93 -11.26
N GLU A 182 13.76 -7.83 -11.46
CA GLU A 182 13.49 -9.20 -11.91
C GLU A 182 12.64 -9.97 -10.91
N ALA A 183 13.02 -9.98 -9.63
CA ALA A 183 12.26 -10.65 -8.59
C ALA A 183 10.82 -10.11 -8.49
N PHE A 184 10.62 -8.81 -8.72
CA PHE A 184 9.31 -8.18 -8.77
C PHE A 184 8.44 -8.74 -9.91
N MET A 185 8.97 -8.82 -11.14
CA MET A 185 8.22 -9.36 -12.30
C MET A 185 7.97 -10.88 -12.21
N ASN A 186 8.81 -11.60 -11.45
CA ASN A 186 8.70 -13.05 -11.23
C ASN A 186 7.89 -13.41 -9.96
N ASP A 187 7.13 -12.46 -9.42
CA ASP A 187 6.27 -12.64 -8.26
C ASP A 187 6.99 -13.21 -7.02
N ALA A 188 8.25 -12.84 -6.81
CA ALA A 188 9.12 -13.41 -5.77
C ALA A 188 9.25 -12.53 -4.51
N LEU A 189 8.43 -11.48 -4.38
CA LEU A 189 8.48 -10.52 -3.28
C LEU A 189 7.19 -10.59 -2.45
N VAL A 190 7.27 -10.25 -1.16
CA VAL A 190 6.08 -10.17 -0.30
C VAL A 190 5.00 -9.27 -0.92
N TYR A 191 3.75 -9.73 -0.86
CA TYR A 191 2.52 -9.22 -1.51
C TYR A 191 2.36 -9.49 -3.01
N SER A 192 3.30 -10.16 -3.69
CA SER A 192 3.08 -10.65 -5.06
C SER A 192 1.95 -11.71 -5.10
N PRO A 193 1.31 -11.98 -6.25
CA PRO A 193 1.49 -11.36 -7.56
C PRO A 193 0.95 -9.93 -7.68
N PHE A 194 1.72 -9.02 -8.28
CA PHE A 194 1.35 -7.61 -8.43
C PHE A 194 0.06 -7.41 -9.25
N TRP A 195 -0.01 -8.04 -10.43
CA TRP A 195 -1.16 -7.87 -11.32
C TRP A 195 -2.42 -8.57 -10.80
N GLY A 196 -2.27 -9.75 -10.19
CA GLY A 196 -3.38 -10.41 -9.50
C GLY A 196 -4.00 -9.50 -8.44
N HIS A 197 -3.14 -8.82 -7.66
CA HIS A 197 -3.60 -7.86 -6.66
C HIS A 197 -4.39 -6.69 -7.28
N ILE A 198 -3.88 -6.03 -8.32
CA ILE A 198 -4.55 -4.85 -8.90
C ILE A 198 -5.82 -5.24 -9.65
N LEU A 199 -5.76 -6.29 -10.48
CA LEU A 199 -6.86 -6.65 -11.37
C LEU A 199 -8.09 -7.14 -10.61
N ASP A 200 -7.91 -7.75 -9.43
CA ASP A 200 -9.05 -8.13 -8.60
C ASP A 200 -9.81 -6.92 -8.05
N PHE A 201 -9.14 -5.84 -7.67
CA PHE A 201 -9.81 -4.59 -7.29
C PHE A 201 -10.33 -3.81 -8.50
N TRP A 202 -9.63 -3.89 -9.64
CA TRP A 202 -10.12 -3.30 -10.89
C TRP A 202 -11.48 -3.88 -11.30
N LYS A 203 -11.67 -5.20 -11.17
CA LYS A 203 -12.98 -5.85 -11.43
C LYS A 203 -14.10 -5.32 -10.52
N LEU A 204 -13.76 -4.90 -9.30
CA LEU A 204 -14.70 -4.37 -8.31
C LEU A 204 -14.94 -2.87 -8.42
N ARG A 205 -14.24 -2.14 -9.31
CA ARG A 205 -14.27 -0.66 -9.37
C ARG A 205 -15.65 -0.02 -9.58
N HIS A 206 -16.63 -0.80 -10.03
CA HIS A 206 -18.00 -0.36 -10.25
C HIS A 206 -18.95 -0.73 -9.10
N GLU A 207 -18.47 -1.45 -8.09
CA GLU A 207 -19.23 -1.69 -6.86
C GLU A 207 -19.40 -0.38 -6.09
N PRO A 208 -20.58 -0.11 -5.52
CA PRO A 208 -20.87 1.17 -4.87
C PRO A 208 -20.02 1.44 -3.63
N ASN A 209 -19.46 0.39 -3.02
CA ASN A 209 -18.60 0.47 -1.84
C ASN A 209 -17.10 0.42 -2.17
N VAL A 210 -16.70 0.47 -3.44
CA VAL A 210 -15.29 0.49 -3.85
C VAL A 210 -14.99 1.72 -4.68
N LEU A 211 -14.04 2.55 -4.22
CA LEU A 211 -13.48 3.64 -4.99
C LEU A 211 -12.10 3.25 -5.50
N PHE A 212 -11.92 3.20 -6.82
CA PHE A 212 -10.64 2.92 -7.44
C PHE A 212 -10.01 4.22 -7.94
N ASN A 213 -8.90 4.65 -7.35
CA ASN A 213 -8.10 5.79 -7.80
C ASN A 213 -6.77 5.29 -8.39
N THR A 214 -6.08 6.17 -9.10
CA THR A 214 -4.67 5.95 -9.47
C THR A 214 -3.79 7.03 -8.84
N TYR A 215 -2.56 6.65 -8.50
CA TYR A 215 -1.57 7.60 -8.01
C TYR A 215 -1.30 8.70 -9.05
N GLU A 216 -1.34 8.36 -10.33
CA GLU A 216 -1.15 9.28 -11.45
C GLU A 216 -2.24 10.35 -11.49
N GLU A 217 -3.52 9.97 -11.32
CA GLU A 217 -4.62 10.94 -11.24
C GLU A 217 -4.49 11.85 -10.02
N MET A 218 -4.10 11.28 -8.86
CA MET A 218 -3.85 12.08 -7.66
C MET A 218 -2.73 13.10 -7.89
N LYS A 219 -1.70 12.74 -8.66
CA LYS A 219 -0.60 13.65 -9.03
C LYS A 219 -1.02 14.70 -10.05
N GLN A 220 -1.87 14.34 -10.99
CA GLN A 220 -2.30 15.20 -12.08
C GLN A 220 -3.33 16.24 -11.63
N ASP A 221 -4.33 15.83 -10.87
CA ASP A 221 -5.43 16.68 -10.40
C ASP A 221 -5.95 16.22 -9.04
N LEU A 222 -5.19 16.54 -7.99
CA LEU A 222 -5.55 16.22 -6.62
C LEU A 222 -6.92 16.80 -6.20
N PRO A 223 -7.28 18.07 -6.51
CA PRO A 223 -8.60 18.62 -6.19
C PRO A 223 -9.76 17.75 -6.71
N SER A 224 -9.68 17.27 -7.95
CA SER A 224 -10.72 16.40 -8.52
C SER A 224 -10.80 15.05 -7.80
N VAL A 225 -9.65 14.45 -7.45
CA VAL A 225 -9.63 13.20 -6.67
C VAL A 225 -10.17 13.40 -5.25
N ILE A 226 -9.88 14.53 -4.61
CA ILE A 226 -10.44 14.91 -3.30
C ILE A 226 -11.96 14.98 -3.38
N ARG A 227 -12.52 15.71 -4.36
CA ARG A 227 -13.98 15.82 -4.53
C ARG A 227 -14.63 14.47 -4.79
N ARG A 228 -14.03 13.63 -5.65
CA ARG A 228 -14.51 12.26 -5.92
C ARG A 228 -14.49 11.41 -4.66
N THR A 229 -13.41 11.47 -3.88
CA THR A 229 -13.28 10.72 -2.63
C THR A 229 -14.29 11.21 -1.58
N ALA A 230 -14.51 12.53 -1.46
CA ALA A 230 -15.52 13.09 -0.57
C ALA A 230 -16.93 12.59 -0.92
N ARG A 231 -17.32 12.64 -2.20
CA ARG A 231 -18.62 12.11 -2.66
C ARG A 231 -18.77 10.63 -2.33
N PHE A 232 -17.74 9.82 -2.59
CA PHE A 232 -17.75 8.40 -2.24
C PHE A 232 -17.90 8.17 -0.73
N LEU A 233 -17.26 9.00 0.09
CA LEU A 233 -17.40 8.95 1.54
C LEU A 233 -18.73 9.53 2.05
N GLY A 234 -19.60 10.07 1.19
CA GLY A 234 -20.86 10.70 1.58
C GLY A 234 -20.67 12.06 2.24
N ARG A 235 -19.59 12.77 1.87
CA ARG A 235 -19.24 14.10 2.37
C ARG A 235 -19.30 15.12 1.24
N SER A 236 -19.66 16.35 1.62
CA SER A 236 -19.58 17.53 0.76
C SER A 236 -18.50 18.44 1.33
N LEU A 237 -17.62 18.95 0.48
CA LEU A 237 -16.56 19.88 0.86
C LEU A 237 -16.82 21.22 0.18
N THR A 238 -16.53 22.32 0.87
CA THR A 238 -16.44 23.64 0.24
C THR A 238 -15.17 23.74 -0.60
N GLU A 239 -15.11 24.71 -1.51
CA GLU A 239 -13.92 24.93 -2.33
C GLU A 239 -12.71 25.35 -1.47
N GLU A 240 -12.93 26.06 -0.37
CA GLU A 240 -11.90 26.39 0.61
C GLU A 240 -11.36 25.13 1.30
N GLN A 241 -12.23 24.18 1.67
CA GLN A 241 -11.80 22.91 2.24
C GLN A 241 -11.01 22.07 1.24
N VAL A 242 -11.44 22.04 -0.03
CA VAL A 242 -10.70 21.34 -1.10
C VAL A 242 -9.33 21.97 -1.30
N ALA A 243 -9.23 23.30 -1.33
CA ALA A 243 -7.97 24.02 -1.48
C ALA A 243 -7.03 23.76 -0.29
N ALA A 244 -7.53 23.89 0.95
CA ALA A 244 -6.76 23.63 2.16
C ALA A 244 -6.25 22.19 2.21
N LEU A 245 -7.11 21.22 1.87
CA LEU A 245 -6.75 19.82 1.85
C LEU A 245 -5.73 19.50 0.75
N THR A 246 -5.86 20.10 -0.44
CA THR A 246 -4.90 19.98 -1.55
C THR A 246 -3.51 20.45 -1.14
N ASP A 247 -3.44 21.60 -0.47
CA ASP A 247 -2.19 22.18 0.03
C ASP A 247 -1.56 21.30 1.13
N HIS A 248 -2.35 20.88 2.14
CA HIS A 248 -1.89 19.95 3.19
C HIS A 248 -1.33 18.64 2.64
N LEU A 249 -1.99 18.08 1.64
CA LEU A 249 -1.63 16.83 0.99
C LEU A 249 -0.50 17.00 -0.06
N SER A 250 0.04 18.21 -0.24
CA SER A 250 1.18 18.42 -1.14
C SER A 250 2.40 17.61 -0.68
N PHE A 251 3.26 17.23 -1.63
CA PHE A 251 4.44 16.43 -1.32
C PHE A 251 5.35 17.10 -0.28
N ALA A 252 5.55 18.42 -0.39
CA ALA A 252 6.40 19.16 0.53
C ALA A 252 5.85 19.10 1.97
N LYS A 253 4.54 19.34 2.15
CA LYS A 253 3.91 19.29 3.48
C LYS A 253 3.86 17.88 4.05
N MET A 254 3.46 16.89 3.24
CA MET A 254 3.44 15.49 3.67
C MET A 254 4.83 14.99 4.08
N ARG A 255 5.89 15.39 3.37
CA ARG A 255 7.27 14.98 3.66
C ARG A 255 7.77 15.50 5.01
N GLU A 256 7.39 16.71 5.38
CA GLU A 256 7.80 17.35 6.64
C GLU A 256 6.78 17.13 7.78
N ASN A 257 5.61 16.54 7.49
CA ASN A 257 4.59 16.26 8.49
C ASN A 257 4.96 15.03 9.35
N TYR A 258 5.29 15.29 10.61
CA TYR A 258 5.66 14.28 11.61
C TYR A 258 4.62 13.16 11.78
N SER A 259 3.32 13.48 11.70
CA SER A 259 2.28 12.47 11.96
C SER A 259 2.18 11.41 10.85
N VAL A 260 2.78 11.64 9.68
CA VAL A 260 2.68 10.76 8.50
C VAL A 260 4.02 10.30 7.93
N ASN A 261 5.11 11.03 8.17
CA ASN A 261 6.41 10.77 7.52
C ASN A 261 7.21 9.61 8.15
N LYS A 262 6.83 9.17 9.37
CA LYS A 262 7.43 8.05 10.10
C LYS A 262 8.92 8.22 10.42
N GLU A 263 9.44 9.44 10.46
CA GLU A 263 10.89 9.68 10.50
C GLU A 263 11.57 9.15 11.76
N GLU A 264 10.90 9.11 12.92
CA GLU A 264 11.49 8.58 14.15
C GLU A 264 11.94 7.11 14.00
N GLY A 265 11.01 6.21 13.68
CA GLY A 265 11.33 4.80 13.45
C GLY A 265 12.21 4.56 12.22
N MET A 266 12.03 5.35 11.16
CA MET A 266 12.81 5.19 9.93
C MET A 266 14.27 5.68 10.07
N THR A 267 14.55 6.58 11.01
CA THR A 267 15.91 7.06 11.28
C THR A 267 16.79 5.95 11.86
N ILE A 268 16.26 5.19 12.81
CA ILE A 268 16.96 4.05 13.41
C ILE A 268 17.30 3.02 12.33
N LEU A 269 16.31 2.62 11.51
CA LEU A 269 16.52 1.65 10.44
C LEU A 269 17.52 2.13 9.38
N ARG A 270 17.45 3.41 9.00
CA ARG A 270 18.38 4.04 8.06
C ARG A 270 19.83 4.00 8.56
N GLN A 271 20.06 4.35 9.83
CA GLN A 271 21.38 4.28 10.46
C GLN A 271 21.87 2.82 10.53
N MET A 272 21.04 1.90 11.00
CA MET A 272 21.37 0.47 11.07
C MET A 272 21.74 -0.13 9.70
N ASN A 273 21.11 0.35 8.64
CA ASN A 273 21.33 -0.12 7.27
C ASN A 273 22.38 0.70 6.49
N GLY A 274 23.01 1.70 7.12
CA GLY A 274 24.07 2.51 6.51
C GLY A 274 23.58 3.35 5.32
N LEU A 275 22.33 3.78 5.37
CA LEU A 275 21.71 4.61 4.32
C LEU A 275 21.87 6.10 4.66
N PRO A 276 21.98 6.98 3.65
CA PRO A 276 22.12 8.42 3.88
C PRO A 276 20.81 9.04 4.38
N ASP A 277 20.89 10.16 5.09
CA ASP A 277 19.72 10.91 5.61
C ASP A 277 18.71 11.34 4.54
N SER A 278 19.15 11.41 3.29
CA SER A 278 18.29 11.66 2.13
C SER A 278 17.36 10.48 1.79
N HIS A 279 17.63 9.27 2.28
CA HIS A 279 16.84 8.05 2.05
C HIS A 279 15.62 8.00 2.97
N ARG A 280 14.58 8.76 2.63
CA ARG A 280 13.36 8.92 3.45
C ARG A 280 12.21 8.00 3.02
N PHE A 281 11.27 7.76 3.94
CA PHE A 281 10.04 6.99 3.67
C PHE A 281 9.16 7.69 2.61
N ILE A 282 8.99 9.01 2.74
CA ILE A 282 8.42 9.88 1.71
C ILE A 282 9.57 10.38 0.82
N ARG A 283 9.81 9.67 -0.29
CA ARG A 283 11.04 9.79 -1.09
C ARG A 283 11.02 10.91 -2.14
N GLN A 284 10.23 10.75 -3.20
CA GLN A 284 10.20 11.66 -4.35
C GLN A 284 8.80 12.18 -4.71
N GLY A 285 7.74 11.41 -4.42
CA GLY A 285 6.37 11.86 -4.63
C GLY A 285 6.01 12.20 -6.09
N SER A 286 6.72 11.66 -7.07
CA SER A 286 6.52 11.89 -8.51
C SER A 286 5.98 10.66 -9.23
N SER A 287 5.30 10.87 -10.35
CA SER A 287 5.04 9.86 -11.38
C SER A 287 6.13 9.93 -12.46
N GLY A 288 6.47 8.79 -13.07
CA GLY A 288 7.56 8.68 -14.06
C GLY A 288 8.96 8.82 -13.47
N GLY A 289 9.13 8.64 -12.16
CA GLY A 289 10.44 8.71 -11.49
C GLY A 289 11.39 7.60 -11.96
N TRP A 290 10.82 6.48 -12.42
CA TRP A 290 11.57 5.36 -12.97
C TRP A 290 12.53 5.72 -14.11
N ARG A 291 12.24 6.76 -14.90
CA ARG A 291 13.08 7.18 -16.03
C ARG A 291 14.49 7.60 -15.62
N LYS A 292 14.72 7.89 -14.33
CA LYS A 292 16.03 8.31 -13.79
C LYS A 292 16.87 7.14 -13.28
N GLU A 293 16.28 6.00 -13.00
CA GLU A 293 16.93 4.89 -12.27
C GLU A 293 16.81 3.54 -12.99
N MET A 294 15.82 3.38 -13.87
CA MET A 294 15.59 2.16 -14.63
C MET A 294 16.18 2.30 -16.04
N THR A 295 16.90 1.28 -16.49
CA THR A 295 17.40 1.22 -17.86
C THR A 295 16.25 1.08 -18.86
N GLU A 296 16.43 1.56 -20.08
CA GLU A 296 15.41 1.44 -21.14
C GLU A 296 15.05 -0.02 -21.42
N ALA A 297 16.04 -0.91 -21.45
CA ALA A 297 15.82 -2.35 -21.65
C ALA A 297 14.94 -2.95 -20.54
N MET A 298 15.16 -2.58 -19.28
CA MET A 298 14.31 -3.02 -18.17
C MET A 298 12.91 -2.42 -18.26
N ALA A 299 12.79 -1.13 -18.61
CA ALA A 299 11.51 -0.47 -18.78
C ALA A 299 10.66 -1.14 -19.88
N LEU A 300 11.26 -1.52 -21.01
CA LEU A 300 10.58 -2.23 -22.09
C LEU A 300 10.09 -3.63 -21.64
N ARG A 301 10.84 -4.30 -20.77
CA ARG A 301 10.39 -5.58 -20.20
C ARG A 301 9.20 -5.40 -19.28
N PHE A 302 9.18 -4.35 -18.46
CA PHE A 302 8.01 -3.97 -17.67
C PHE A 302 6.81 -3.63 -18.55
N ASP A 303 7.01 -2.93 -19.67
CA ASP A 303 5.92 -2.62 -20.62
C ASP A 303 5.31 -3.91 -21.18
N LYS A 304 6.15 -4.84 -21.66
CA LYS A 304 5.68 -6.14 -22.16
C LYS A 304 4.96 -6.96 -21.09
N TRP A 305 5.55 -7.07 -19.90
CA TRP A 305 4.94 -7.76 -18.75
C TRP A 305 3.60 -7.15 -18.35
N THR A 306 3.49 -5.81 -18.41
CA THR A 306 2.24 -5.08 -18.16
C THR A 306 1.19 -5.36 -19.22
N GLU A 307 1.57 -5.32 -20.50
CA GLU A 307 0.69 -5.60 -21.62
C GLU A 307 0.13 -7.03 -21.54
N GLU A 308 1.00 -8.02 -21.31
CA GLU A 308 0.61 -9.42 -21.16
C GLU A 308 -0.41 -9.62 -20.03
N ALA A 309 -0.20 -8.97 -18.88
CA ALA A 309 -1.09 -9.09 -17.73
C ALA A 309 -2.42 -8.33 -17.90
N THR A 310 -2.44 -7.23 -18.64
CA THR A 310 -3.59 -6.31 -18.73
C THR A 310 -4.42 -6.49 -20.00
N THR A 311 -3.91 -7.21 -21.00
CA THR A 311 -4.62 -7.51 -22.24
C THR A 311 -5.97 -8.16 -21.96
N GLY A 312 -7.04 -7.64 -22.58
CA GLY A 312 -8.41 -8.13 -22.42
C GLY A 312 -9.11 -7.73 -21.11
N THR A 313 -8.42 -7.08 -20.16
CA THR A 313 -9.01 -6.68 -18.86
C THR A 313 -9.69 -5.30 -18.89
N GLY A 314 -9.40 -4.50 -19.93
CA GLY A 314 -9.78 -3.10 -20.03
C GLY A 314 -9.05 -2.16 -19.06
N TYR A 315 -8.12 -2.67 -18.25
CA TYR A 315 -7.26 -1.85 -17.39
C TYR A 315 -6.25 -1.05 -18.24
N LYS A 316 -6.05 0.23 -17.88
CA LYS A 316 -4.99 1.07 -18.44
C LYS A 316 -4.24 1.71 -17.29
N VAL A 317 -2.90 1.61 -17.31
CA VAL A 317 -2.04 2.21 -16.28
C VAL A 317 -2.32 3.71 -16.19
N GLY A 318 -2.45 4.21 -14.95
CA GLY A 318 -2.70 5.61 -14.66
C GLY A 318 -4.15 6.07 -14.81
N VAL A 319 -5.08 5.21 -15.24
CA VAL A 319 -6.49 5.57 -15.46
C VAL A 319 -7.42 4.81 -14.53
N SER A 320 -8.24 5.53 -13.74
CA SER A 320 -9.19 4.93 -12.79
C SER A 320 -10.44 4.32 -13.44
N GLY A 321 -10.70 4.64 -14.71
CA GLY A 321 -11.90 4.22 -15.43
C GLY A 321 -13.16 5.02 -15.09
N HIS A 322 -13.07 6.02 -14.21
CA HIS A 322 -14.12 7.00 -14.00
C HIS A 322 -14.07 8.05 -15.11
N LYS A 323 -15.23 8.41 -15.69
CA LYS A 323 -15.30 9.61 -16.54
C LYS A 323 -15.14 10.82 -15.61
N ASN A 324 -14.22 11.72 -15.95
CA ASN A 324 -14.21 13.05 -15.34
C ASN A 324 -15.59 13.67 -15.63
N PHE A 325 -16.34 13.96 -14.59
CA PHE A 325 -17.60 14.69 -14.67
C PHE A 325 -17.35 16.12 -14.24
#